data_AF-A0A2T7PRD0-F1
#
_entry.id   AF-A0A2T7PRD0-F1
#
_cell.length_a   1.000
_cell.length_b   1.000
_cell.length_c   1.000
_cell.angle_alpha   90.00
_cell.angle_beta   90.00
_cell.angle_gamma   90.00
#
_symmetry.space_group_name_H-M   'P 1'
#
loop_
_entity.id
_entity.type
_entity.pdbx_description
1 polymer ?
#
loop_
_entity_poly.entity_id
_entity_poly.type
_entity_poly.pdbx_seq_one_letter_code
_entity_poly.pdbx_strand_id
1 'polypeptide(L)'
;MAGKVSARCFIFYVLVHLSHVSLACILLLNGWAPLSVYERSSQTEIVATGEVLRTFKDILTEVGTYSAEVELRTIHKGADLVLEVQRASGQDGHVFNISNFGDKAMCYADVNAGDYYILFLTVFQNRLSAKYDDIFGAVADYTQENEQEVLDYLEVSGSKVDYHEIRVIKQRFPSVGWAIDTCMVVSNTNHWELISSSTARTAIA
;
A
#
# COMPACT_ATOMS: atom_id res chain seq x y z
N MET A 1 -25.34 17.81 47.84
CA MET A 1 -24.77 19.15 47.63
C MET A 1 -23.78 19.05 46.48
N ALA A 2 -24.17 19.49 45.28
CA ALA A 2 -23.30 19.44 44.10
C ALA A 2 -22.39 20.67 44.11
N GLY A 3 -21.09 20.46 44.31
CA GLY A 3 -20.09 21.52 44.25
C GLY A 3 -20.02 22.08 42.83
N LYS A 4 -20.34 23.36 42.66
CA LYS A 4 -20.12 24.06 41.38
C LYS A 4 -18.61 24.19 41.18
N VAL A 5 -18.04 23.33 40.34
CA VAL A 5 -16.66 23.47 39.89
C VAL A 5 -16.57 24.78 39.10
N SER A 6 -15.74 25.70 39.58
CA SER A 6 -15.51 26.99 38.92
C SER A 6 -15.01 26.75 37.49
N ALA A 7 -15.65 27.38 36.49
CA ALA A 7 -15.27 27.26 35.08
C ALA A 7 -13.78 27.59 34.84
N ARG A 8 -13.20 28.46 35.67
CA ARG A 8 -11.76 28.78 35.65
C ARG A 8 -10.90 27.58 36.05
N CYS A 9 -11.29 26.82 37.07
CA CYS A 9 -10.55 25.62 37.49
C CYS A 9 -10.63 24.51 36.43
N PHE A 10 -11.76 24.39 35.72
CA PHE A 10 -11.90 23.43 34.63
C PHE A 10 -11.00 23.78 33.44
N ILE A 11 -10.93 25.06 33.04
CA ILE A 11 -10.03 25.50 31.95
C ILE A 11 -8.56 25.27 32.32
N PHE A 12 -8.15 25.60 33.55
CA PHE A 12 -6.78 25.34 34.00
C PHE A 12 -6.44 23.83 34.02
N TYR A 13 -7.37 22.99 34.48
CA TYR A 13 -7.19 21.54 34.46
C TYR A 13 -7.03 20.99 33.03
N VAL A 14 -7.87 21.44 32.09
CA VAL A 14 -7.79 21.05 30.67
C VAL A 14 -6.48 21.51 30.04
N LEU A 15 -6.03 22.75 30.28
CA LEU A 15 -4.78 23.26 29.73
C LEU A 15 -3.55 22.55 30.29
N VAL A 16 -3.53 22.26 31.59
CA VAL A 16 -2.45 21.49 32.22
C VAL A 16 -2.40 20.08 31.65
N HIS A 17 -3.54 19.40 31.52
CA HIS A 17 -3.57 18.05 30.92
C HIS A 17 -3.20 18.02 29.45
N LEU A 18 -3.66 18.99 28.65
CA LEU A 18 -3.23 19.14 27.25
C LEU A 18 -1.71 19.37 27.14
N SER A 19 -1.13 20.18 28.04
CA SER A 19 0.32 20.41 28.06
C SER A 19 1.09 19.12 28.40
N HIS A 20 0.63 18.33 29.36
CA HIS A 20 1.25 17.05 29.71
C HIS A 20 1.12 15.99 28.60
N VAL A 21 -0.01 15.95 27.88
CA VAL A 21 -0.20 15.05 26.73
C VAL A 21 0.73 15.46 25.58
N SER A 22 0.82 16.75 25.26
CA SER A 22 1.71 17.23 24.20
C SER A 22 3.20 17.00 24.53
N LEU A 23 3.59 17.14 25.80
CA LEU A 23 4.97 16.87 26.25
C LEU A 23 5.30 15.37 26.18
N ALA A 24 4.35 14.48 26.46
CA ALA A 24 4.52 13.04 26.35
C ALA A 24 4.69 12.58 24.89
N CYS A 25 3.97 13.17 23.94
CA CYS A 25 4.16 12.92 22.51
C CYS A 25 5.55 13.38 22.03
N ILE A 26 6.01 14.55 22.48
CA ILE A 26 7.33 15.10 22.12
C ILE A 26 8.48 14.30 22.78
N LEU A 27 8.28 13.80 24.01
CA LEU A 27 9.29 12.99 24.72
C LEU A 27 9.38 11.56 24.21
N LEU A 28 8.31 10.98 23.66
CA LEU A 28 8.36 9.71 22.92
C LEU A 28 9.08 9.84 21.57
N LEU A 29 9.05 11.02 20.94
CA LEU A 29 9.69 11.29 19.65
C LEU A 29 11.13 11.85 19.77
N ASN A 30 11.58 12.23 20.96
CA ASN A 30 12.96 12.69 21.18
C ASN A 30 13.94 11.50 21.14
N GLY A 31 14.41 11.17 19.94
CA GLY A 31 15.43 10.15 19.69
C GLY A 31 15.03 9.05 18.71
N TRP A 32 13.78 9.04 18.24
CA TRP A 32 13.33 8.11 17.19
C TRP A 32 13.58 8.72 15.82
N ALA A 33 14.45 8.08 15.03
CA ALA A 33 14.57 8.36 13.61
C ALA A 33 13.62 7.42 12.85
N PRO A 34 12.83 7.93 11.86
CA PRO A 34 12.10 7.05 10.97
C PRO A 34 13.07 6.10 10.26
N LEU A 35 12.66 4.85 10.07
CA LEU A 35 13.43 3.94 9.24
C LEU A 35 13.47 4.50 7.82
N SER A 36 14.66 4.41 7.22
CA SER A 36 14.83 4.76 5.81
C SER A 36 13.97 3.89 4.91
N VAL A 37 13.72 4.36 3.68
CA VAL A 37 13.02 3.58 2.66
C VAL A 37 13.78 2.28 2.38
N TYR A 38 15.11 2.33 2.39
CA TYR A 38 15.98 1.16 2.33
C TYR A 38 15.69 0.13 3.44
N GLU A 39 15.69 0.56 4.71
CA GLU A 39 15.49 -0.34 5.86
C GLU A 39 14.08 -0.96 5.86
N ARG A 40 13.06 -0.17 5.52
CA ARG A 40 11.68 -0.64 5.42
C ARG A 40 11.50 -1.65 4.29
N SER A 41 12.16 -1.42 3.15
CA SER A 41 12.19 -2.37 2.02
C SER A 41 12.78 -3.72 2.41
N SER A 42 13.72 -3.73 3.36
CA SER A 42 14.32 -4.96 3.87
C SER A 42 13.40 -5.77 4.76
N GLN A 43 12.54 -5.09 5.53
CA GLN A 43 11.69 -5.72 6.53
C GLN A 43 10.33 -6.11 5.98
N THR A 44 9.84 -5.46 4.92
CA THR A 44 8.55 -5.79 4.32
C THR A 44 8.61 -6.98 3.37
N GLU A 45 7.47 -7.66 3.18
CA GLU A 45 7.34 -8.79 2.25
C GLU A 45 7.12 -8.31 0.82
N ILE A 46 6.30 -7.27 0.66
CA ILE A 46 5.92 -6.69 -0.63
C ILE A 46 6.30 -5.21 -0.63
N VAL A 47 6.98 -4.76 -1.67
CA VAL A 47 7.23 -3.34 -1.97
C VAL A 47 6.66 -3.06 -3.34
N ALA A 48 5.76 -2.09 -3.43
CA ALA A 48 5.14 -1.69 -4.69
C ALA A 48 4.97 -0.18 -4.77
N THR A 49 4.83 0.37 -5.97
CA THR A 49 4.37 1.74 -6.19
C THR A 49 2.96 1.72 -6.77
N GLY A 50 2.17 2.72 -6.42
CA GLY A 50 0.77 2.75 -6.84
C GLY A 50 0.08 4.07 -6.56
N GLU A 51 -1.02 4.27 -7.28
CA GLU A 51 -1.89 5.43 -7.18
C GLU A 51 -3.10 5.09 -6.32
N VAL A 52 -3.43 5.96 -5.36
CA VAL A 52 -4.60 5.77 -4.51
C VAL A 52 -5.82 6.33 -5.23
N LEU A 53 -6.72 5.45 -5.67
CA LEU A 53 -7.92 5.85 -6.40
C LEU A 53 -8.99 6.41 -5.45
N ARG A 54 -9.16 5.76 -4.30
CA ARG A 54 -10.19 6.11 -3.30
C ARG A 54 -9.78 5.68 -1.91
N THR A 55 -10.18 6.46 -0.90
CA THR A 55 -10.00 6.10 0.52
C THR A 55 -11.35 5.92 1.19
N PHE A 56 -11.42 5.03 2.19
CA PHE A 56 -12.63 4.75 2.97
C PHE A 56 -12.47 5.24 4.42
N LYS A 57 -12.03 6.49 4.61
CA LYS A 57 -11.72 7.08 5.94
C LYS A 57 -12.94 7.21 6.86
N ASP A 58 -14.13 7.16 6.29
CA ASP A 58 -15.43 7.15 6.94
C ASP A 58 -15.82 5.79 7.54
N ILE A 59 -15.13 4.71 7.13
CA ILE A 59 -15.35 3.34 7.64
C ILE A 59 -14.08 2.88 8.35
N LEU A 60 -14.01 3.17 9.65
CA LEU A 60 -12.88 2.79 10.49
C LEU A 60 -13.08 1.41 11.13
N THR A 61 -12.00 0.66 11.28
CA THR A 61 -11.93 -0.54 12.12
C THR A 61 -11.98 -0.17 13.61
N GLU A 62 -12.17 -1.16 14.48
CA GLU A 62 -12.12 -0.95 15.95
C GLU A 62 -10.81 -0.32 16.43
N VAL A 63 -9.73 -0.50 15.68
CA VAL A 63 -8.39 0.02 15.98
C VAL A 63 -8.07 1.33 15.25
N GLY A 64 -9.06 1.97 14.61
CA GLY A 64 -8.90 3.30 14.00
C GLY A 64 -8.27 3.31 12.60
N THR A 65 -8.07 2.15 11.98
CA THR A 65 -7.52 2.03 10.62
C THR A 65 -8.63 1.96 9.58
N TYR A 66 -8.30 2.25 8.33
CA TYR A 66 -9.21 2.23 7.19
C TYR A 66 -8.57 1.52 6.00
N SER A 67 -9.35 1.34 4.93
CA SER A 67 -8.87 0.75 3.68
C SER A 67 -8.83 1.77 2.54
N ALA A 68 -8.00 1.53 1.54
CA ALA A 68 -7.97 2.32 0.31
C ALA A 68 -7.94 1.42 -0.92
N GLU A 69 -8.58 1.90 -1.98
CA GLU A 69 -8.51 1.31 -3.30
C GLU A 69 -7.30 1.88 -4.02
N VAL A 70 -6.34 1.02 -4.35
CA VAL A 70 -5.02 1.40 -4.88
C VAL A 70 -4.77 0.66 -6.18
N GLU A 71 -4.41 1.40 -7.23
CA GLU A 71 -3.91 0.83 -8.47
C GLU A 71 -2.39 0.67 -8.37
N LEU A 72 -1.93 -0.56 -8.20
CA LEU A 72 -0.51 -0.88 -8.21
C LEU A 72 0.05 -0.74 -9.62
N ARG A 73 1.16 0.00 -9.76
CA ARG A 73 1.84 0.21 -11.04
C ARG A 73 3.07 -0.66 -11.20
N THR A 74 3.91 -0.74 -10.16
CA THR A 74 5.17 -1.50 -10.19
C THR A 74 5.31 -2.27 -8.89
N ILE A 75 5.74 -3.54 -8.96
CA ILE A 75 5.98 -4.37 -7.78
C ILE A 75 7.48 -4.65 -7.68
N HIS A 76 8.18 -3.87 -6.86
CA HIS A 76 9.62 -4.00 -6.69
C HIS A 76 10.01 -5.28 -5.92
N LYS A 77 9.14 -5.77 -5.03
CA LYS A 77 9.38 -6.99 -4.22
C LYS A 77 8.06 -7.72 -3.95
N GLY A 78 8.07 -9.07 -3.94
CA GLY A 78 6.93 -9.90 -3.53
C GLY A 78 5.83 -10.06 -4.60
N ALA A 79 6.20 -10.07 -5.88
CA ALA A 79 5.25 -10.21 -6.99
C ALA A 79 4.46 -11.54 -6.97
N ASP A 80 5.09 -12.62 -6.52
CA ASP A 80 4.46 -13.93 -6.32
C ASP A 80 3.30 -13.88 -5.32
N LEU A 81 3.49 -13.16 -4.20
CA LEU A 81 2.45 -12.96 -3.18
C LEU A 81 1.29 -12.12 -3.72
N VAL A 82 1.57 -11.05 -4.47
CA VAL A 82 0.52 -10.23 -5.10
C VAL A 82 -0.27 -11.05 -6.11
N LEU A 83 0.41 -11.87 -6.93
CA LEU A 83 -0.25 -12.75 -7.90
C LEU A 83 -1.09 -13.84 -7.21
N GLU A 84 -0.65 -14.38 -6.08
CA GLU A 84 -1.45 -15.32 -5.29
C GLU A 84 -2.74 -14.67 -4.78
N VAL A 85 -2.64 -13.47 -4.19
CA VAL A 85 -3.81 -12.70 -3.73
C VAL A 85 -4.76 -12.40 -4.90
N GLN A 86 -4.23 -12.00 -6.05
CA GLN A 86 -5.01 -11.73 -7.25
C GLN A 86 -5.77 -12.97 -7.75
N ARG A 87 -5.11 -14.13 -7.79
CA ARG A 87 -5.76 -15.40 -8.18
C ARG A 87 -6.84 -15.82 -7.17
N ALA A 88 -6.56 -15.65 -5.88
CA ALA A 88 -7.48 -16.04 -4.81
C ALA A 88 -8.73 -15.14 -4.76
N SER A 89 -8.59 -13.85 -5.08
CA SER A 89 -9.71 -12.91 -5.11
C SER A 89 -10.54 -12.99 -6.40
N GLY A 90 -10.02 -13.63 -7.45
CA GLY A 90 -10.65 -13.65 -8.77
C GLY A 90 -10.72 -12.26 -9.42
N GLN A 91 -9.88 -11.32 -8.97
CA GLN A 91 -9.81 -9.98 -9.54
C GLN A 91 -8.86 -9.98 -10.75
N ASP A 92 -9.41 -9.65 -11.92
CA ASP A 92 -8.60 -9.32 -13.09
C ASP A 92 -8.25 -7.83 -13.04
N GLY A 93 -6.97 -7.49 -12.84
CA GLY A 93 -6.48 -6.11 -12.89
C GLY A 93 -5.40 -5.79 -11.87
N HIS A 94 -5.15 -4.50 -11.67
CA HIS A 94 -4.08 -3.96 -10.81
C HIS A 94 -4.62 -3.14 -9.65
N VAL A 95 -5.94 -3.16 -9.47
CA VAL A 95 -6.65 -2.40 -8.45
C VAL A 95 -6.94 -3.32 -7.27
N PHE A 96 -6.39 -2.97 -6.11
CA PHE A 96 -6.51 -3.75 -4.89
C PHE A 96 -7.17 -2.90 -3.80
N ASN A 97 -8.02 -3.53 -3.00
CA ASN A 97 -8.50 -2.93 -1.76
C ASN A 97 -7.50 -3.29 -0.65
N ILE A 98 -6.63 -2.34 -0.33
CA ILE A 98 -5.57 -2.51 0.66
C ILE A 98 -6.06 -1.98 2.00
N SER A 99 -6.02 -2.83 3.02
CA SER A 99 -6.46 -2.48 4.37
C SER A 99 -5.32 -1.90 5.21
N ASN A 100 -5.69 -1.41 6.40
CA ASN A 100 -4.78 -1.04 7.48
C ASN A 100 -4.02 0.27 7.23
N PHE A 101 -4.57 1.22 6.45
CA PHE A 101 -4.08 2.60 6.43
C PHE A 101 -4.64 3.39 7.63
N GLY A 102 -4.00 4.50 8.00
CA GLY A 102 -4.49 5.31 9.12
C GLY A 102 -4.29 4.67 10.50
N ASP A 103 -4.94 5.23 11.51
CA ASP A 103 -4.24 5.62 12.74
C ASP A 103 -4.02 4.49 13.77
N LYS A 104 -2.76 4.11 14.03
CA LYS A 104 -2.37 3.41 15.27
C LYS A 104 -1.93 4.42 16.34
N ALA A 105 -2.82 5.37 16.65
CA ALA A 105 -2.73 6.49 17.59
C ALA A 105 -1.50 7.45 17.53
N MET A 106 -0.39 7.12 16.86
CA MET A 106 0.91 7.77 17.09
C MET A 106 1.86 7.71 15.87
N CYS A 107 1.38 8.13 14.68
CA CYS A 107 2.13 8.67 13.51
C CYS A 107 1.90 8.02 12.11
N TYR A 108 1.53 8.92 11.17
CA TYR A 108 1.81 9.09 9.72
C TYR A 108 1.89 7.92 8.72
N ALA A 109 0.82 7.14 8.52
CA ALA A 109 0.64 6.46 7.22
C ALA A 109 -0.76 6.69 6.66
N ASP A 110 -1.20 7.94 6.71
CA ASP A 110 -2.42 8.36 6.03
C ASP A 110 -2.12 8.54 4.54
N VAL A 111 -3.04 8.09 3.68
CA VAL A 111 -2.94 8.25 2.24
C VAL A 111 -4.09 9.13 1.73
N ASN A 112 -3.86 9.83 0.63
CA ASN A 112 -4.90 10.64 -0.02
C ASN A 112 -5.24 10.10 -1.40
N ALA A 113 -6.50 10.24 -1.80
CA ALA A 113 -6.92 9.88 -3.14
C ALA A 113 -6.30 10.84 -4.18
N GLY A 114 -5.78 10.29 -5.27
CA GLY A 114 -5.04 10.99 -6.33
C GLY A 114 -3.53 11.04 -6.12
N ASP A 115 -3.04 10.69 -4.92
CA ASP A 115 -1.61 10.70 -4.63
C ASP A 115 -0.95 9.35 -5.00
N TYR A 116 0.35 9.41 -5.27
CA TYR A 116 1.17 8.29 -5.70
C TYR A 116 2.25 7.98 -4.67
N TYR A 117 2.34 6.72 -4.23
CA TYR A 117 3.19 6.32 -3.10
C TYR A 117 4.03 5.09 -3.39
N ILE A 118 5.12 4.94 -2.62
CA ILE A 118 5.76 3.65 -2.38
C ILE A 118 5.04 3.01 -1.20
N LEU A 119 4.53 1.79 -1.40
CA LEU A 119 3.75 1.03 -0.45
C LEU A 119 4.55 -0.16 0.08
N PHE A 120 4.56 -0.30 1.40
CA PHE A 120 5.15 -1.44 2.12
C PHE A 120 3.99 -2.32 2.61
N LEU A 121 3.87 -3.51 2.02
CA LEU A 121 2.69 -4.36 2.17
C LEU A 121 3.04 -5.76 2.68
N THR A 122 2.02 -6.40 3.26
CA THR A 122 2.02 -7.81 3.69
C THR A 122 0.72 -8.47 3.25
N VAL A 123 0.66 -9.80 3.31
CA VAL A 123 -0.58 -10.55 3.08
C VAL A 123 -1.23 -10.90 4.42
N PHE A 124 -2.44 -10.42 4.64
CA PHE A 124 -3.25 -10.77 5.80
C PHE A 124 -4.62 -11.30 5.34
N GLN A 125 -4.96 -12.52 5.76
CA GLN A 125 -6.23 -13.18 5.39
C GLN A 125 -6.50 -13.17 3.86
N ASN A 126 -5.47 -13.50 3.08
CA ASN A 126 -5.49 -13.51 1.60
C ASN A 126 -5.84 -12.14 0.98
N ARG A 127 -5.48 -11.05 1.66
CA ARG A 127 -5.64 -9.68 1.16
C ARG A 127 -4.36 -8.89 1.39
N LEU A 128 -4.12 -7.91 0.53
CA LEU A 128 -3.02 -6.97 0.73
C LEU A 128 -3.37 -6.05 1.91
N SER A 129 -2.41 -5.89 2.81
CA SER A 129 -2.54 -5.03 3.98
C SER A 129 -1.29 -4.17 4.12
N ALA A 130 -1.48 -2.91 4.48
CA ALA A 130 -0.39 -1.98 4.76
C ALA A 130 0.41 -2.49 5.97
N LYS A 131 1.73 -2.60 5.82
CA LYS A 131 2.64 -3.12 6.83
C LYS A 131 3.35 -1.97 7.54
N TYR A 132 3.36 -2.00 8.87
CA TYR A 132 4.06 -1.01 9.69
C TYR A 132 5.29 -1.68 10.27
N ASP A 133 6.47 -1.33 9.74
CA ASP A 133 7.76 -1.76 10.29
C ASP A 133 8.28 -0.77 11.35
N ASP A 134 7.74 0.46 11.36
CA ASP A 134 7.95 1.47 12.39
C ASP A 134 6.67 2.32 12.63
N ILE A 135 6.77 3.33 13.50
CA ILE A 135 5.70 4.28 13.76
C ILE A 135 5.51 5.32 12.64
N PHE A 136 6.33 5.30 11.59
CA PHE A 136 6.38 6.32 10.54
C PHE A 136 5.99 5.80 9.15
N GLY A 137 5.70 4.50 9.00
CA GLY A 137 4.49 4.14 8.31
C GLY A 137 4.53 2.89 7.43
N ALA A 138 3.42 2.73 6.71
CA ALA A 138 3.21 1.72 5.69
C ALA A 138 3.36 2.26 4.26
N VAL A 139 3.63 3.57 4.14
CA VAL A 139 3.86 4.26 2.87
C VAL A 139 5.03 5.23 2.97
N ALA A 140 5.58 5.60 1.82
CA ALA A 140 6.47 6.74 1.65
C ALA A 140 6.03 7.52 0.41
N ASP A 141 6.22 8.84 0.43
CA ASP A 141 5.96 9.67 -0.76
C ASP A 141 6.81 9.18 -1.92
N TYR A 142 6.21 9.10 -3.11
CA TYR A 142 6.96 8.75 -4.29
C TYR A 142 7.85 9.91 -4.72
N THR A 143 9.16 9.70 -4.61
CA THR A 143 10.20 10.55 -5.17
C THR A 143 11.22 9.65 -5.86
N GLN A 144 11.96 10.21 -6.82
CA GLN A 144 13.01 9.45 -7.53
C GLN A 144 14.10 8.97 -6.56
N GLU A 145 14.42 9.75 -5.53
CA GLU A 145 15.38 9.38 -4.49
C GLU A 145 14.90 8.18 -3.67
N ASN A 146 13.64 8.21 -3.21
CA ASN A 146 13.06 7.11 -2.44
C ASN A 146 12.95 5.84 -3.28
N GLU A 147 12.54 5.94 -4.54
CA GLU A 147 12.48 4.77 -5.43
C GLU A 147 13.88 4.18 -5.66
N GLN A 148 14.90 5.03 -5.84
CA GLN A 148 16.27 4.56 -5.99
C GLN A 148 16.77 3.85 -4.73
N GLU A 149 16.45 4.33 -3.53
CA GLU A 149 16.80 3.62 -2.28
C GLU A 149 16.19 2.21 -2.21
N VAL A 150 14.94 2.04 -2.68
CA VAL A 150 14.31 0.71 -2.81
C VAL A 150 15.11 -0.16 -3.76
N LEU A 151 15.45 0.36 -4.94
CA LEU A 151 16.16 -0.39 -5.98
C LEU A 151 17.56 -0.79 -5.53
N ASP A 152 18.29 0.11 -4.88
CA ASP A 152 19.63 -0.14 -4.34
C ASP A 152 19.59 -1.28 -3.31
N TYR A 153 18.58 -1.30 -2.43
CA TYR A 153 18.38 -2.41 -1.51
C TYR A 153 18.15 -3.74 -2.24
N LEU A 154 17.28 -3.74 -3.24
CA LEU A 154 16.91 -4.96 -3.95
C LEU A 154 18.08 -5.53 -4.76
N GLU A 155 18.88 -4.65 -5.37
CA GLU A 155 20.10 -5.02 -6.09
C GLU A 155 21.13 -5.68 -5.15
N VAL A 156 21.37 -5.08 -3.98
CA VAL A 156 22.32 -5.62 -2.98
C VAL A 156 21.82 -6.92 -2.35
N SER A 157 20.51 -7.04 -2.10
CA SER A 157 19.93 -8.22 -1.47
C SER A 157 19.75 -9.41 -2.43
N GLY A 158 20.00 -9.22 -3.74
CA GLY A 158 19.69 -10.22 -4.76
C GLY A 158 18.18 -10.49 -4.89
N SER A 159 17.35 -9.58 -4.37
CA SER A 159 15.90 -9.66 -4.47
C SER A 159 15.48 -9.32 -5.90
N LYS A 160 14.61 -10.15 -6.48
CA LYS A 160 14.16 -10.00 -7.86
C LYS A 160 13.33 -8.72 -8.01
N VAL A 161 13.89 -7.72 -8.70
CA VAL A 161 13.14 -6.53 -9.13
C VAL A 161 12.23 -6.95 -10.29
N ASP A 162 10.95 -7.13 -10.00
CA ASP A 162 9.95 -7.41 -11.03
C ASP A 162 9.35 -6.09 -11.54
N TYR A 163 10.00 -5.49 -12.55
CA TYR A 163 9.41 -4.40 -13.32
C TYR A 163 8.18 -4.92 -14.08
N HIS A 164 7.05 -4.96 -13.41
CA HIS A 164 5.76 -5.18 -14.03
C HIS A 164 5.17 -3.83 -14.42
N GLU A 165 5.58 -3.23 -15.53
CA GLU A 165 4.74 -2.20 -16.16
C GLU A 165 3.54 -2.95 -16.73
N ILE A 166 2.40 -2.94 -16.02
CA ILE A 166 1.28 -3.77 -16.44
C ILE A 166 0.55 -3.09 -17.60
N ARG A 167 1.03 -3.34 -18.81
CA ARG A 167 0.42 -2.86 -20.05
C ARG A 167 -0.65 -3.84 -20.50
N VAL A 168 -1.91 -3.39 -20.48
CA VAL A 168 -3.00 -4.04 -21.22
C VAL A 168 -2.75 -3.84 -22.71
N ILE A 169 -2.19 -4.83 -23.39
CA ILE A 169 -2.04 -4.79 -24.84
C ILE A 169 -3.36 -5.27 -25.47
N LYS A 170 -4.18 -4.35 -25.96
CA LYS A 170 -5.30 -4.69 -26.86
C LYS A 170 -4.72 -5.12 -28.22
N GLN A 171 -4.45 -6.41 -28.41
CA GLN A 171 -4.10 -6.94 -29.73
C GLN A 171 -5.35 -7.17 -30.58
N ARG A 172 -5.44 -6.48 -31.71
CA ARG A 172 -6.48 -6.69 -32.72
C ARG A 172 -6.01 -7.77 -33.70
N PHE A 173 -6.57 -8.98 -33.61
CA PHE A 173 -6.29 -10.03 -34.58
C PHE A 173 -7.13 -9.82 -35.85
N PRO A 174 -6.51 -9.71 -37.04
CA PRO A 174 -7.21 -9.37 -38.30
C PRO A 174 -8.17 -10.46 -38.79
N SER A 175 -8.16 -11.66 -38.21
CA SER A 175 -8.97 -12.80 -38.65
C SER A 175 -10.15 -13.18 -37.76
N VAL A 176 -10.33 -12.59 -36.56
CA VAL A 176 -11.34 -13.08 -35.57
C VAL A 176 -12.22 -11.97 -34.97
N GLY A 177 -12.00 -10.69 -35.29
CA GLY A 177 -12.72 -9.61 -34.60
C GLY A 177 -12.30 -9.47 -33.13
N TRP A 178 -12.98 -8.62 -32.37
CA TRP A 178 -12.62 -8.30 -30.98
C TRP A 178 -12.95 -9.46 -30.03
N ALA A 179 -11.93 -10.14 -29.51
CA ALA A 179 -11.90 -10.73 -28.16
C ALA A 179 -10.56 -11.45 -27.97
N ILE A 180 -9.82 -11.08 -26.92
CA ILE A 180 -9.22 -11.92 -25.85
C ILE A 180 -8.45 -10.92 -24.97
N ASP A 181 -8.84 -10.76 -23.71
CA ASP A 181 -8.02 -10.07 -22.71
C ASP A 181 -6.93 -11.05 -22.26
N THR A 182 -5.77 -10.99 -22.92
CA THR A 182 -4.61 -11.83 -22.58
C THR A 182 -3.70 -11.06 -21.64
N CYS A 183 -3.55 -11.53 -20.39
CA CYS A 183 -2.50 -11.05 -19.49
C CYS A 183 -1.18 -11.73 -19.86
N MET A 184 -0.24 -10.97 -20.44
CA MET A 184 1.13 -11.41 -20.65
C MET A 184 2.04 -10.73 -19.63
N VAL A 185 3.00 -11.49 -19.10
CA VAL A 185 4.03 -10.97 -18.21
C VAL A 185 5.36 -10.99 -18.94
N VAL A 186 6.09 -9.88 -18.87
CA VAL A 186 7.46 -9.78 -19.37
C VAL A 186 8.39 -10.02 -18.21
N SER A 187 9.25 -11.04 -18.32
CA SER A 187 10.40 -11.20 -17.42
C SER A 187 11.66 -10.60 -18.05
N ASN A 188 12.62 -10.22 -17.21
CA ASN A 188 13.86 -9.51 -17.55
C ASN A 188 14.84 -10.29 -18.47
N THR A 189 14.36 -11.29 -19.20
CA THR A 189 15.13 -12.14 -20.14
C THR A 189 14.65 -12.03 -21.60
N ASN A 190 13.80 -11.04 -21.94
CA ASN A 190 13.17 -10.92 -23.28
C ASN A 190 12.37 -12.17 -23.69
N HIS A 191 11.98 -13.01 -22.73
CA HIS A 191 11.17 -14.20 -22.98
C HIS A 191 9.72 -13.91 -22.59
N TRP A 192 8.81 -14.11 -23.55
CA TRP A 192 7.37 -13.98 -23.34
C TRP A 192 6.83 -15.27 -22.72
N GLU A 193 6.17 -15.18 -21.57
CA GLU A 193 5.39 -16.28 -21.01
C GLU A 193 3.92 -15.88 -20.90
N LEU A 194 3.06 -16.73 -21.45
CA LEU A 194 1.60 -16.64 -21.35
C LEU A 194 1.18 -17.11 -19.96
N ILE A 195 0.65 -16.20 -19.13
CA ILE A 195 0.26 -16.52 -17.75
C ILE A 195 -1.23 -16.90 -17.64
N SER A 196 -2.06 -16.48 -18.60
CA SER A 196 -3.48 -16.83 -18.62
C SER A 196 -4.09 -16.62 -20.01
N SER A 197 -4.84 -17.61 -20.50
CA SER A 197 -5.79 -17.43 -21.61
C SER A 197 -7.18 -17.79 -21.12
N SER A 198 -8.07 -16.81 -20.94
CA SER A 198 -9.49 -17.11 -20.75
C SER A 198 -10.11 -17.34 -22.13
N THR A 199 -10.40 -18.61 -22.45
CA THR A 199 -11.17 -18.92 -23.65
C THR A 199 -12.64 -18.61 -23.36
N ALA A 200 -13.12 -17.44 -23.78
CA ALA A 200 -14.55 -17.21 -23.89
C ALA A 200 -15.10 -18.16 -24.97
N ARG A 201 -15.58 -19.34 -24.57
CA ARG A 201 -16.40 -20.20 -25.44
C ARG A 201 -17.71 -19.48 -25.70
N THR A 202 -17.76 -18.69 -26.75
CA THR A 202 -19.04 -18.29 -27.34
C THR A 202 -19.60 -19.54 -28.01
N ALA A 203 -20.54 -20.19 -27.33
CA ALA A 203 -21.35 -21.24 -27.93
C ALA A 203 -22.12 -20.60 -29.10
N ILE A 204 -21.86 -21.09 -30.30
CA ILE A 204 -22.68 -20.81 -31.48
C ILE A 204 -23.98 -21.61 -31.29
N ALA A 205 -25.11 -20.90 -31.22
CA ALA A 205 -26.44 -21.39 -31.55
C ALA A 205 -27.16 -20.28 -32.33
#